data_AF-S4RRQ9-F1
#
_entry.id   AF-S4RRQ9-F1
#
_cell.length_a   1.000
_cell.length_b   1.000
_cell.length_c   1.000
_cell.angle_alpha   90.00
_cell.angle_beta   90.00
_cell.angle_gamma   90.00
#
_symmetry.space_group_name_H-M   'P 1'
#
loop_
_entity.id
_entity.type
_entity.pdbx_description
1 polymer ?
#
loop_
_entity_poly.entity_id
_entity_poly.type
_entity_poly.pdbx_seq_one_letter_code
_entity_poly.pdbx_strand_id
1 'polypeptide(L)'
;IAAPPSPPSLSGPQCKTQSASFGLLFDIDGVLVRGRTPIPAARDAFRKLLDASGALRVPVVFVTNAGNCLRQAKAAQLSDVLGVPISQEQVMLSHSPLRMFEQYHHKHVLVSGQGPVEDIAKNLGFTQIVTIDMLREAFPLLDMVDQTRRPKELPTTTPDFPKIDATTAIIVFGEPIRWETNL
;
A
#
# COMPACT_ATOMS: atom_id res chain seq x y z
N ILE A 1 59.06 -14.58 -39.51
CA ILE A 1 58.71 -13.17 -39.22
C ILE A 1 57.46 -13.22 -38.36
N ALA A 2 57.58 -12.94 -37.06
CA ALA A 2 56.46 -12.98 -36.10
C ALA A 2 55.82 -11.59 -36.02
N ALA A 3 54.49 -11.53 -35.97
CA ALA A 3 53.72 -10.28 -35.87
C ALA A 3 53.89 -9.63 -34.47
N PRO A 4 53.84 -8.29 -34.37
CA PRO A 4 54.05 -7.59 -33.10
C PRO A 4 52.83 -7.72 -32.17
N PRO A 5 53.03 -7.63 -30.84
CA PRO A 5 51.94 -7.69 -29.87
C PRO A 5 51.09 -6.42 -29.88
N SER A 6 49.78 -6.61 -29.72
CA SER A 6 48.77 -5.54 -29.64
C SER A 6 48.99 -4.65 -28.40
N PRO A 7 48.71 -3.33 -28.47
CA PRO A 7 48.87 -2.45 -27.32
C PRO A 7 47.78 -2.71 -26.25
N PRO A 8 48.08 -2.43 -24.97
CA PRO A 8 47.11 -2.57 -23.90
C PRO A 8 45.97 -1.55 -24.06
N SER A 9 44.73 -2.03 -23.92
CA SER A 9 43.54 -1.18 -23.90
C SER A 9 43.57 -0.27 -22.66
N LEU A 10 43.62 1.03 -22.88
CA LEU A 10 43.43 2.03 -21.83
C LEU A 10 41.97 2.00 -21.36
N SER A 11 41.71 1.30 -20.26
CA SER A 11 40.44 1.45 -19.54
C SER A 11 40.40 2.83 -18.90
N GLY A 12 39.56 3.70 -19.45
CA GLY A 12 39.25 5.00 -18.84
C GLY A 12 38.69 4.82 -17.42
N PRO A 13 38.74 5.87 -16.58
CA PRO A 13 38.23 5.77 -15.21
C PRO A 13 36.74 5.42 -15.25
N GLN A 14 36.40 4.21 -14.82
CA GLN A 14 35.03 3.86 -14.48
C GLN A 14 34.57 4.83 -13.39
N CYS A 15 33.62 5.70 -13.74
CA CYS A 15 32.94 6.55 -12.78
C CYS A 15 32.17 5.62 -11.84
N LYS A 16 32.81 5.25 -10.72
CA LYS A 16 32.12 4.60 -9.60
C LYS A 16 31.15 5.63 -9.08
N THR A 17 29.87 5.52 -9.45
CA THR A 17 28.79 6.20 -8.76
C THR A 17 28.87 5.78 -7.30
N GLN A 18 29.45 6.63 -6.45
CA GLN A 18 29.44 6.42 -5.01
C GLN A 18 27.98 6.37 -4.58
N SER A 19 27.51 5.18 -4.21
CA SER A 19 26.21 5.03 -3.57
C SER A 19 26.22 5.88 -2.30
N ALA A 20 25.22 6.75 -2.14
CA ALA A 20 25.07 7.52 -0.91
C ALA A 20 25.05 6.58 0.31
N SER A 21 25.70 6.98 1.40
CA SER A 21 25.74 6.20 2.66
C SER A 21 24.45 6.28 3.47
N PHE A 22 23.43 6.98 2.96
CA PHE A 22 22.16 7.23 3.61
C PHE A 22 21.02 7.19 2.59
N GLY A 23 19.79 7.04 3.10
CA GLY A 23 18.55 7.18 2.34
C GLY A 23 17.56 8.09 3.06
N LEU A 24 16.47 8.43 2.39
CA LEU A 24 15.41 9.28 2.94
C LEU A 24 14.10 8.51 3.01
N LEU A 25 13.41 8.63 4.16
CA LEU A 25 12.02 8.23 4.32
C LEU A 25 11.16 9.49 4.41
N PHE A 26 10.22 9.66 3.49
CA PHE A 26 9.26 10.75 3.53
C PHE A 26 7.93 10.25 4.04
N ASP A 27 7.42 10.88 5.09
CA ASP A 27 5.98 10.89 5.33
C ASP A 27 5.26 11.57 4.15
N ILE A 28 4.00 11.22 3.91
CA ILE A 28 3.21 11.73 2.79
C ILE A 28 2.24 12.82 3.26
N ASP A 29 1.39 12.49 4.23
CA ASP A 29 0.26 13.32 4.63
C ASP A 29 0.71 14.42 5.60
N GLY A 30 0.63 15.67 5.17
CA GLY A 30 1.14 16.83 5.91
C GLY A 30 2.57 17.23 5.53
N VAL A 31 3.30 16.37 4.80
CA VAL A 31 4.68 16.62 4.35
C VAL A 31 4.78 16.85 2.84
N LEU A 32 4.20 15.96 2.04
CA LEU A 32 4.20 16.07 0.56
C LEU A 32 2.85 16.56 0.02
N VAL A 33 1.76 16.22 0.72
CA VAL A 33 0.39 16.59 0.35
C VAL A 33 -0.42 17.01 1.57
N ARG A 34 -1.46 17.83 1.38
CA ARG A 34 -2.53 18.06 2.35
C ARG A 34 -3.84 17.61 1.74
N GLY A 35 -4.33 16.45 2.13
CA GLY A 35 -5.45 15.79 1.48
C GLY A 35 -5.12 15.48 0.02
N ARG A 36 -5.79 16.14 -0.92
CA ARG A 36 -5.52 15.99 -2.37
C ARG A 36 -4.60 17.07 -2.94
N THR A 37 -4.19 18.05 -2.14
CA THR A 37 -3.45 19.22 -2.60
C THR A 37 -1.94 19.02 -2.38
N PRO A 38 -1.10 19.07 -3.42
CA PRO A 38 0.35 19.06 -3.28
C PRO A 38 0.85 20.20 -2.38
N ILE A 39 1.83 19.92 -1.52
CA ILE A 39 2.59 20.98 -0.85
C ILE A 39 3.60 21.54 -1.88
N PRO A 40 3.56 22.84 -2.24
CA PRO A 40 4.37 23.37 -3.34
C PRO A 40 5.87 23.10 -3.20
N ALA A 41 6.40 23.21 -1.97
CA ALA A 41 7.81 22.97 -1.68
C ALA A 41 8.26 21.51 -1.91
N ALA A 42 7.33 20.55 -1.94
CA ALA A 42 7.65 19.15 -2.18
C ALA A 42 8.24 18.92 -3.58
N ARG A 43 7.67 19.55 -4.61
CA ARG A 43 8.22 19.48 -5.98
C ARG A 43 9.63 20.06 -6.06
N ASP A 44 9.86 21.20 -5.41
CA ASP A 44 11.16 21.85 -5.41
C ASP A 44 12.21 21.04 -4.63
N ALA A 45 11.82 20.38 -3.54
CA ALA A 45 12.69 19.46 -2.82
C ALA A 45 13.08 18.27 -3.71
N PHE A 46 12.11 17.65 -4.39
CA PHE A 46 12.40 16.52 -5.28
C PHE A 46 13.27 16.91 -6.48
N ARG A 47 13.06 18.09 -7.09
CA ARG A 47 13.96 18.61 -8.13
C ARG A 47 15.41 18.71 -7.68
N LYS A 48 15.66 19.08 -6.41
CA LYS A 48 17.02 19.12 -5.83
C LYS A 48 17.59 17.72 -5.56
N LEU A 49 16.72 16.74 -5.33
CA LEU A 49 17.11 15.34 -5.11
C LEU A 49 17.37 14.59 -6.43
N LEU A 50 17.04 15.15 -7.59
CA LEU A 50 17.35 14.56 -8.90
C LEU A 50 18.75 14.93 -9.36
N ASP A 51 19.45 13.98 -9.98
CA ASP A 51 20.67 14.23 -10.73
C ASP A 51 20.38 14.72 -12.16
N ALA A 52 21.44 14.92 -12.95
CA ALA A 52 21.31 15.41 -14.32
C ALA A 52 20.59 14.43 -15.27
N SER A 53 20.49 13.15 -14.91
CA SER A 53 19.75 12.13 -15.66
C SER A 53 18.27 12.04 -15.25
N GLY A 54 17.86 12.77 -14.22
CA GLY A 54 16.52 12.67 -13.64
C GLY A 54 16.35 11.49 -12.68
N ALA A 55 17.47 10.87 -12.25
CA ALA A 55 17.45 9.83 -11.23
C ALA A 55 17.63 10.42 -9.83
N LEU A 56 17.07 9.74 -8.82
CA LEU A 56 17.25 10.15 -7.41
C LEU A 56 18.71 9.96 -7.00
N ARG A 57 19.32 11.01 -6.44
CA ARG A 57 20.71 11.00 -5.95
C ARG A 57 20.94 10.08 -4.77
N VAL A 58 19.89 9.75 -4.02
CA VAL A 58 19.90 8.90 -2.83
C VAL A 58 18.68 7.98 -2.85
N PRO A 59 18.72 6.81 -2.20
CA PRO A 59 17.54 5.98 -2.02
C PRO A 59 16.42 6.73 -1.30
N VAL A 60 15.21 6.69 -1.85
CA VAL A 60 14.02 7.32 -1.27
C VAL A 60 12.89 6.31 -1.14
N VAL A 61 12.25 6.31 0.02
CA VAL A 61 11.02 5.56 0.31
C VAL A 61 9.98 6.52 0.89
N PHE A 62 8.72 6.26 0.58
CA PHE A 62 7.56 7.00 1.02
C PHE A 62 6.76 6.16 2.00
N VAL A 63 6.40 6.71 3.15
CA VAL A 63 5.65 6.03 4.20
C VAL A 63 4.40 6.84 4.55
N THR A 64 3.28 6.16 4.80
CA THR A 64 2.07 6.78 5.33
C THR A 64 1.27 5.76 6.14
N ASN A 65 0.52 6.26 7.12
CA ASN A 65 -0.48 5.47 7.84
C ASN A 65 -1.79 5.31 7.06
N ALA A 66 -1.93 5.89 5.87
CA ALA A 66 -3.05 5.61 4.99
C ALA A 66 -3.01 4.15 4.52
N GLY A 67 -4.17 3.49 4.54
CA GLY A 67 -4.32 2.10 4.08
C GLY A 67 -5.54 1.87 3.20
N ASN A 68 -6.10 2.93 2.63
CA ASN A 68 -7.33 2.89 1.83
C ASN A 68 -7.10 2.65 0.32
N CYS A 69 -5.89 2.26 -0.08
CA CYS A 69 -5.55 2.02 -1.49
C CYS A 69 -4.42 0.99 -1.62
N LEU A 70 -4.16 0.57 -2.86
CA LEU A 70 -2.99 -0.24 -3.23
C LEU A 70 -1.73 0.63 -3.31
N ARG A 71 -0.57 0.03 -3.01
CA ARG A 71 0.74 0.71 -3.13
C ARG A 71 0.98 1.29 -4.52
N GLN A 72 0.59 0.55 -5.57
CA GLN A 72 0.71 1.01 -6.95
C GLN A 72 -0.11 2.28 -7.21
N ALA A 73 -1.36 2.34 -6.72
CA ALA A 73 -2.21 3.51 -6.88
C ALA A 73 -1.61 4.74 -6.15
N LYS A 74 -1.06 4.54 -4.95
CA LYS A 74 -0.38 5.60 -4.21
C LYS A 74 0.91 6.06 -4.90
N ALA A 75 1.69 5.14 -5.46
CA ALA A 75 2.91 5.45 -6.21
C ALA A 75 2.62 6.29 -7.47
N ALA A 76 1.56 5.93 -8.22
CA ALA A 76 1.10 6.72 -9.36
C ALA A 76 0.67 8.13 -8.93
N GLN A 77 -0.15 8.24 -7.86
CA GLN A 77 -0.54 9.54 -7.30
C GLN A 77 0.67 10.40 -6.93
N LEU A 78 1.65 9.82 -6.21
CA LEU A 78 2.86 10.55 -5.81
C LEU A 78 3.70 10.95 -7.03
N SER A 79 3.73 10.12 -8.07
CA SER A 79 4.46 10.43 -9.30
C SER A 79 3.90 11.68 -9.97
N ASP A 80 2.56 11.79 -10.06
CA ASP A 80 1.88 12.97 -10.60
C ASP A 80 2.10 14.21 -9.73
N VAL A 81 2.03 14.03 -8.41
CA VAL A 81 2.22 15.10 -7.43
C VAL A 81 3.63 15.65 -7.48
N LEU A 82 4.65 14.80 -7.54
CA LEU A 82 6.05 15.21 -7.45
C LEU A 82 6.72 15.44 -8.81
N GLY A 83 6.12 14.93 -9.89
CA GLY A 83 6.69 15.00 -11.24
C GLY A 83 7.92 14.10 -11.41
N VAL A 84 8.01 13.02 -10.64
CA VAL A 84 9.11 12.05 -10.68
C VAL A 84 8.53 10.62 -10.71
N PRO A 85 9.12 9.68 -11.45
CA PRO A 85 8.64 8.31 -11.46
C PRO A 85 8.88 7.65 -10.10
N ILE A 86 7.81 7.13 -9.48
CA ILE A 86 7.85 6.44 -8.19
C ILE A 86 7.31 5.03 -8.37
N SER A 87 8.10 4.04 -7.94
CA SER A 87 7.70 2.63 -7.97
C SER A 87 6.88 2.24 -6.73
N GLN A 88 6.02 1.23 -6.86
CA GLN A 88 5.24 0.71 -5.73
C GLN A 88 6.11 0.11 -4.61
N GLU A 89 7.33 -0.33 -4.92
CA GLU A 89 8.34 -0.83 -3.98
C GLU A 89 8.91 0.29 -3.11
N GLN A 90 8.80 1.54 -3.56
CA GLN A 90 9.20 2.72 -2.79
C GLN A 90 8.07 3.23 -1.88
N VAL A 91 6.90 2.57 -1.86
CA VAL A 91 5.75 3.03 -1.07
C VAL A 91 5.42 2.03 0.03
N MET A 92 5.36 2.51 1.27
CA MET A 92 4.87 1.78 2.44
C MET A 92 3.57 2.43 2.95
N LEU A 93 2.51 1.63 2.96
CA LEU A 93 1.21 1.97 3.54
C LEU A 93 1.09 1.31 4.92
N SER A 94 0.09 1.68 5.71
CA SER A 94 -0.13 1.10 7.05
C SER A 94 -0.23 -0.43 7.04
N HIS A 95 -0.79 -0.99 5.97
CA HIS A 95 -0.99 -2.43 5.80
C HIS A 95 0.20 -3.17 5.18
N SER A 96 1.20 -2.45 4.64
CA SER A 96 2.36 -3.07 3.99
C SER A 96 3.10 -4.11 4.84
N PRO A 97 3.30 -3.91 6.17
CA PRO A 97 3.97 -4.90 7.01
C PRO A 97 3.25 -6.26 7.02
N LEU A 98 1.93 -6.31 6.76
CA LEU A 98 1.17 -7.57 6.80
C LEU A 98 1.63 -8.61 5.77
N ARG A 99 2.35 -8.18 4.73
CA ARG A 99 2.96 -9.06 3.74
C ARG A 99 3.98 -10.02 4.36
N MET A 100 4.61 -9.65 5.48
CA MET A 100 5.62 -10.50 6.15
C MET A 100 5.01 -11.56 7.08
N PHE A 101 3.71 -11.49 7.39
CA PHE A 101 3.06 -12.44 8.29
C PHE A 101 2.44 -13.63 7.53
N GLU A 102 3.29 -14.33 6.77
CA GLU A 102 2.90 -15.46 5.92
C GLU A 102 2.18 -16.57 6.69
N GLN A 103 2.49 -16.72 8.00
CA GLN A 103 1.84 -17.69 8.87
C GLN A 103 0.32 -17.46 9.06
N TYR A 104 -0.20 -16.29 8.68
CA TYR A 104 -1.63 -15.96 8.78
C TYR A 104 -2.33 -15.91 7.43
N HIS A 105 -1.61 -16.01 6.30
CA HIS A 105 -2.17 -15.84 4.95
C HIS A 105 -3.21 -16.90 4.56
N HIS A 106 -3.15 -18.08 5.17
CA HIS A 106 -4.10 -19.18 4.94
C HIS A 106 -5.23 -19.23 5.98
N LYS A 107 -5.21 -18.36 6.99
CA LYS A 107 -6.28 -18.29 8.00
C LYS A 107 -7.44 -17.44 7.50
N HIS A 108 -8.63 -17.70 8.02
CA HIS A 108 -9.77 -16.81 7.82
C HIS A 108 -9.45 -15.44 8.42
N VAL A 109 -9.64 -14.40 7.62
CA VAL A 109 -9.44 -13.02 8.03
C VAL A 109 -10.70 -12.21 7.78
N LEU A 110 -11.21 -11.55 8.83
CA LEU A 110 -12.24 -10.53 8.71
C LEU A 110 -11.55 -9.19 8.45
N VAL A 111 -11.76 -8.61 7.28
CA VAL A 111 -11.12 -7.36 6.87
C VAL A 111 -12.09 -6.19 6.94
N SER A 112 -11.62 -5.09 7.51
CA SER A 112 -12.36 -3.83 7.64
C SER A 112 -11.49 -2.64 7.27
N GLY A 113 -12.10 -1.61 6.70
CA GLY A 113 -11.41 -0.38 6.31
C GLY A 113 -12.08 0.28 5.11
N GLN A 114 -11.35 1.21 4.49
CA GLN A 114 -11.80 1.94 3.31
C GLN A 114 -11.10 1.45 2.04
N GLY A 115 -11.74 1.69 0.89
CA GLY A 115 -11.18 1.35 -0.41
C GLY A 115 -11.34 -0.13 -0.77
N PRO A 116 -10.53 -0.65 -1.70
CA PRO A 116 -10.67 -2.02 -2.18
C PRO A 116 -10.04 -3.02 -1.19
N VAL A 117 -10.65 -3.17 -0.01
CA VAL A 117 -10.10 -3.96 1.11
C VAL A 117 -9.84 -5.42 0.75
N GLU A 118 -10.69 -6.02 -0.08
CA GLU A 118 -10.49 -7.39 -0.55
C GLU A 118 -9.26 -7.50 -1.44
N ASP A 119 -9.08 -6.59 -2.40
CA ASP A 119 -7.90 -6.57 -3.29
C ASP A 119 -6.61 -6.29 -2.52
N ILE A 120 -6.67 -5.41 -1.51
CA ILE A 120 -5.54 -5.15 -0.60
C ILE A 120 -5.15 -6.44 0.11
N ALA A 121 -6.10 -7.15 0.71
CA ALA A 121 -5.85 -8.40 1.42
C ALA A 121 -5.26 -9.48 0.47
N LYS A 122 -5.82 -9.63 -0.74
CA LYS A 122 -5.29 -10.56 -1.76
C LYS A 122 -3.86 -10.20 -2.15
N ASN A 123 -3.57 -8.91 -2.37
CA ASN A 123 -2.22 -8.45 -2.74
C ASN A 123 -1.18 -8.67 -1.64
N LEU A 124 -1.61 -8.68 -0.37
CA LEU A 124 -0.76 -8.98 0.78
C LEU A 124 -0.49 -10.47 0.96
N GLY A 125 -1.28 -11.35 0.32
CA GLY A 125 -1.12 -12.81 0.36
C GLY A 125 -2.27 -13.56 1.04
N PHE A 126 -3.26 -12.88 1.62
CA PHE A 126 -4.38 -13.54 2.28
C PHE A 126 -5.28 -14.26 1.27
N THR A 127 -5.72 -15.46 1.64
CA THR A 127 -6.50 -16.35 0.76
C THR A 127 -7.93 -16.56 1.22
N GLN A 128 -8.19 -16.51 2.53
CA GLN A 128 -9.51 -16.73 3.12
C GLN A 128 -10.05 -15.41 3.68
N ILE A 129 -10.55 -14.54 2.79
CA ILE A 129 -10.93 -13.18 3.12
C ILE A 129 -12.44 -13.09 3.29
N VAL A 130 -12.86 -12.50 4.39
CA VAL A 130 -14.26 -12.11 4.66
C VAL A 130 -14.28 -10.60 4.83
N THR A 131 -15.05 -9.89 4.01
CA THR A 131 -15.23 -8.44 4.19
C THR A 131 -16.40 -8.16 5.14
N ILE A 132 -16.44 -6.95 5.69
CA ILE A 132 -17.60 -6.54 6.48
C ILE A 132 -18.90 -6.57 5.65
N ASP A 133 -18.85 -6.19 4.37
CA ASP A 133 -20.02 -6.26 3.49
C ASP A 133 -20.55 -7.69 3.34
N MET A 134 -19.66 -8.70 3.18
CA MET A 134 -20.05 -10.11 3.13
C MET A 134 -20.67 -10.57 4.45
N LEU A 135 -20.08 -10.18 5.58
CA LEU A 135 -20.59 -10.52 6.91
C LEU A 135 -22.00 -9.94 7.14
N ARG A 136 -22.21 -8.70 6.71
CA ARG A 136 -23.50 -8.03 6.76
C ARG A 136 -24.56 -8.72 5.93
N GLU A 137 -24.23 -9.08 4.69
CA GLU A 137 -25.16 -9.76 3.78
C GLU A 137 -25.60 -11.12 4.32
N ALA A 138 -24.67 -11.86 4.92
CA ALA A 138 -24.98 -13.11 5.58
C ALA A 138 -25.82 -12.89 6.85
N PHE A 139 -25.47 -11.92 7.69
CA PHE A 139 -26.13 -11.70 8.97
C PHE A 139 -26.71 -10.28 9.09
N PRO A 140 -27.81 -9.98 8.38
CA PRO A 140 -28.35 -8.62 8.29
C PRO A 140 -28.94 -8.10 9.61
N LEU A 141 -29.10 -8.97 10.60
CA LEU A 141 -29.54 -8.61 11.95
C LEU A 141 -28.39 -8.18 12.87
N LEU A 142 -27.12 -8.27 12.43
CA LEU A 142 -25.98 -7.81 13.23
C LEU A 142 -25.83 -6.28 13.23
N ASP A 143 -26.24 -5.60 12.16
CA ASP A 143 -26.34 -4.14 12.12
C ASP A 143 -27.80 -3.68 12.07
N MET A 144 -28.37 -3.50 13.25
CA MET A 144 -29.70 -2.89 13.40
C MET A 144 -29.62 -1.38 13.63
N VAL A 145 -28.45 -0.75 13.60
CA VAL A 145 -28.35 0.70 13.87
C VAL A 145 -28.59 1.49 12.58
N ASP A 146 -28.16 0.98 11.42
CA ASP A 146 -28.51 1.58 10.13
C ASP A 146 -29.94 1.23 9.71
N GLN A 147 -30.87 2.14 10.02
CA GLN A 147 -32.30 2.00 9.70
C GLN A 147 -32.58 1.85 8.20
N THR A 148 -31.72 2.36 7.32
CA THR A 148 -31.92 2.28 5.87
C THR A 148 -31.65 0.87 5.33
N ARG A 149 -30.80 0.10 6.04
CA ARG A 149 -30.36 -1.24 5.66
C ARG A 149 -31.06 -2.36 6.44
N ARG A 150 -31.91 -2.02 7.41
CA ARG A 150 -32.62 -3.02 8.22
C ARG A 150 -33.45 -3.96 7.33
N PRO A 151 -33.32 -5.28 7.50
CA PRO A 151 -34.16 -6.22 6.79
C PRO A 151 -35.62 -6.03 7.21
N LYS A 152 -36.53 -5.95 6.23
CA LYS A 152 -37.97 -5.81 6.46
C LYS A 152 -38.62 -7.14 6.84
N GLU A 153 -38.00 -8.24 6.46
CA GLU A 153 -38.42 -9.60 6.75
C GLU A 153 -37.28 -10.34 7.43
N LEU A 154 -37.63 -11.29 8.31
CA LEU A 154 -36.64 -12.10 8.99
C LEU A 154 -35.99 -13.07 8.00
N PRO A 155 -34.65 -13.23 8.03
CA PRO A 155 -33.98 -14.26 7.25
C PRO A 155 -34.55 -15.65 7.58
N THR A 156 -35.00 -16.38 6.56
CA THR A 156 -35.64 -17.69 6.73
C THR A 156 -34.66 -18.85 6.79
N THR A 157 -33.40 -18.62 6.44
CA THR A 157 -32.34 -19.63 6.34
C THR A 157 -31.06 -19.15 7.00
N THR A 158 -30.36 -20.08 7.66
CA THR A 158 -28.99 -19.85 8.11
C THR A 158 -28.06 -19.73 6.90
N PRO A 159 -27.27 -18.65 6.78
CA PRO A 159 -26.34 -18.48 5.67
C PRO A 159 -25.26 -19.56 5.70
N ASP A 160 -24.88 -20.04 4.51
CA ASP A 160 -23.64 -20.80 4.35
C ASP A 160 -22.45 -19.83 4.37
N PHE A 161 -21.96 -19.56 5.58
CA PHE A 161 -20.92 -18.58 5.83
C PHE A 161 -19.76 -19.21 6.62
N PRO A 162 -18.49 -18.92 6.27
CA PRO A 162 -17.36 -19.46 6.99
C PRO A 162 -17.47 -19.13 8.49
N LYS A 163 -17.38 -20.17 9.33
CA LYS A 163 -17.49 -20.00 10.76
C LYS A 163 -16.37 -19.09 11.26
N ILE A 164 -16.73 -17.92 11.78
CA ILE A 164 -15.80 -17.07 12.52
C ILE A 164 -15.54 -17.76 13.85
N ASP A 165 -14.32 -18.26 14.04
CA ASP A 165 -13.89 -18.95 15.25
C ASP A 165 -12.62 -18.33 15.85
N ALA A 166 -12.07 -18.95 16.89
CA ALA A 166 -10.89 -18.47 17.60
C ALA A 166 -9.61 -18.38 16.73
N THR A 167 -9.62 -18.94 15.51
CA THR A 167 -8.52 -18.85 14.55
C THR A 167 -8.67 -17.71 13.55
N THR A 168 -9.82 -17.05 13.53
CA THR A 168 -10.10 -15.91 12.66
C THR A 168 -9.36 -14.67 13.14
N ALA A 169 -8.51 -14.09 12.29
CA ALA A 169 -7.88 -12.80 12.58
C ALA A 169 -8.75 -11.65 12.09
N ILE A 170 -8.74 -10.53 12.80
CA ILE A 170 -9.40 -9.29 12.37
C ILE A 170 -8.33 -8.32 11.91
N ILE A 171 -8.46 -7.82 10.69
CA ILE A 171 -7.53 -6.85 10.09
C ILE A 171 -8.26 -5.54 9.83
N VAL A 172 -7.71 -4.45 10.36
CA VAL A 172 -8.22 -3.10 10.13
C VAL A 172 -7.20 -2.35 9.27
N PHE A 173 -7.49 -2.18 7.99
CA PHE A 173 -6.59 -1.50 7.04
C PHE A 173 -6.59 0.03 7.20
N GLY A 174 -7.60 0.59 7.85
CA GLY A 174 -7.70 2.02 8.13
C GLY A 174 -8.99 2.35 8.85
N GLU A 175 -9.26 3.64 9.04
CA GLU A 175 -10.46 4.10 9.72
C GLU A 175 -11.72 3.72 8.92
N PRO A 176 -12.69 3.03 9.53
CA PRO A 176 -13.96 2.79 8.87
C PRO A 176 -14.76 4.08 8.71
N ILE A 177 -15.63 4.12 7.70
CA ILE A 177 -16.43 5.31 7.38
C ILE A 177 -17.46 5.59 8.48
N ARG A 178 -18.02 4.54 9.08
CA ARG A 178 -19.02 4.62 10.15
C ARG A 178 -18.53 3.83 11.35
N TRP A 179 -18.06 4.51 12.38
CA TRP A 179 -17.51 3.86 13.57
C TRP A 179 -18.61 3.20 14.41
N GLU A 180 -19.81 3.76 14.34
CA GLU A 180 -21.01 3.30 15.03
C GLU A 180 -21.70 2.12 14.33
N THR A 181 -21.50 1.96 13.01
CA THR A 181 -22.21 1.01 12.12
C THR A 181 -21.32 0.47 11.01
N ASN A 182 -20.11 0.05 11.38
CA ASN A 182 -19.20 -0.47 10.37
C ASN A 182 -19.71 -1.78 9.75
N LEU A 183 -20.53 -2.52 10.50
CA LEU A 183 -21.26 -3.72 10.06
C LEU A 183 -22.38 -3.42 9.03
#